data_AF-W9NPL8-F1
#
_entry.id   AF-W9NPL8-F1
#
_cell.length_a   1.000
_cell.length_b   1.000
_cell.length_c   1.000
_cell.angle_alpha   90.00
_cell.angle_beta   90.00
_cell.angle_gamma   90.00
#
_symmetry.space_group_name_H-M   'P 1'
#
loop_
_entity.id
_entity.type
_entity.pdbx_description
1 polymer ?
#
loop_
_entity_poly.entity_id
_entity_poly.type
_entity_poly.pdbx_seq_one_letter_code
_entity_poly.pdbx_strand_id
1 'polypeptide(L)'
;MGMNTLSFYNHWGFHAPWPDAVKFEGGAHDIARLYEISQNVGLWCSARPGPYINAGLNGGGHALWSTTGEYGTVRDNSTKWTVAWKLYTDKFDEITARYQASENGTVVMYQIENEFARQWKDANKKFPNEVQYQYGKYLPYFAARRNTFPVSPRYLQLQWR
;
A
#
# COMPACT_ATOMS: atom_id res chain seq x y z
N MET A 1 -22.33 -16.48 8.05
CA MET A 1 -21.04 -16.72 7.38
C MET A 1 -19.97 -16.86 8.47
N GLY A 2 -19.09 -17.86 8.42
CA GLY A 2 -18.04 -18.10 9.42
C GLY A 2 -16.72 -17.37 9.14
N MET A 3 -16.80 -16.16 8.60
CA MET A 3 -15.61 -15.36 8.28
C MET A 3 -15.06 -14.70 9.56
N ASN A 4 -13.74 -14.61 9.63
CA ASN A 4 -13.02 -14.05 10.78
C ASN A 4 -12.09 -12.89 10.40
N THR A 5 -12.07 -12.49 9.12
CA THR A 5 -11.12 -11.49 8.59
C THR A 5 -11.84 -10.59 7.59
N LEU A 6 -11.61 -9.28 7.71
CA LEU A 6 -11.96 -8.31 6.69
C LEU A 6 -10.70 -7.93 5.89
N SER A 7 -10.87 -7.68 4.59
CA SER A 7 -9.83 -7.09 3.76
C SER A 7 -10.34 -5.78 3.19
N PHE A 8 -9.52 -4.73 3.23
CA PHE A 8 -9.92 -3.40 2.77
C PHE A 8 -8.79 -2.71 2.02
N TYR A 9 -9.19 -1.92 1.02
CA TYR A 9 -8.31 -0.96 0.37
C TYR A 9 -8.35 0.38 1.08
N ASN A 10 -7.26 1.15 0.96
CA ASN A 10 -7.25 2.55 1.36
C ASN A 10 -6.99 3.46 0.14
N HIS A 11 -7.80 4.48 -0.05
CA HIS A 11 -7.78 5.32 -1.24
C HIS A 11 -6.84 6.52 -1.05
N TRP A 12 -5.69 6.53 -1.71
CA TRP A 12 -4.72 7.62 -1.60
C TRP A 12 -5.31 8.99 -1.93
N GLY A 13 -5.98 9.16 -3.07
CA GLY A 13 -6.63 10.42 -3.43
C GLY A 13 -7.70 10.93 -2.46
N PHE A 14 -8.35 10.05 -1.68
CA PHE A 14 -9.27 10.46 -0.62
C PHE A 14 -8.54 11.06 0.59
N HIS A 15 -7.37 10.51 0.93
CA HIS A 15 -6.57 10.96 2.06
C HIS A 15 -5.58 12.07 1.71
N ALA A 16 -5.19 12.26 0.46
CA ALA A 16 -4.20 13.24 0.05
C ALA A 16 -4.77 14.22 -1.00
N PRO A 17 -5.54 15.24 -0.57
CA PRO A 17 -6.11 16.21 -1.49
C PRO A 17 -5.06 17.08 -2.19
N TRP A 18 -3.87 17.26 -1.59
CA TRP A 18 -2.74 18.03 -2.12
C TRP A 18 -1.41 17.29 -1.91
N PRO A 19 -0.34 17.64 -2.64
CA PRO A 19 0.96 16.93 -2.58
C PRO A 19 1.61 16.83 -1.20
N ASP A 20 1.40 17.83 -0.37
CA ASP A 20 2.07 18.07 0.90
C ASP A 20 1.15 17.88 2.11
N ALA A 21 -0.07 17.36 1.90
CA ALA A 21 -1.01 17.11 2.99
C ALA A 21 -1.69 15.75 2.90
N VAL A 22 -1.86 15.16 4.08
CA VAL A 22 -2.65 13.94 4.27
C VAL A 22 -3.68 14.14 5.38
N LYS A 23 -4.85 13.53 5.23
CA LYS A 23 -5.97 13.57 6.17
C LYS A 23 -6.29 12.15 6.58
N PHE A 24 -5.99 11.80 7.83
CA PHE A 24 -6.30 10.51 8.45
C PHE A 24 -7.07 10.66 9.77
N GLU A 25 -7.61 11.85 10.01
CA GLU A 25 -8.33 12.20 11.23
C GLU A 25 -9.69 12.77 10.86
N GLY A 26 -10.68 12.50 11.71
CA GLY A 26 -12.04 13.01 11.57
C GLY A 26 -12.90 12.24 10.58
N GLY A 27 -14.09 11.86 11.03
CA GLY A 27 -15.11 11.23 10.17
C GLY A 27 -14.59 10.01 9.41
N ALA A 28 -14.90 9.94 8.12
CA ALA A 28 -14.54 8.82 7.26
C ALA A 28 -13.03 8.73 6.92
N HIS A 29 -12.22 9.74 7.27
CA HIS A 29 -10.77 9.68 7.07
C HIS A 29 -10.04 8.91 8.17
N ASP A 30 -10.69 8.67 9.31
CA ASP A 30 -10.10 7.98 10.45
C ASP A 30 -10.12 6.46 10.24
N ILE A 31 -9.00 5.94 9.75
CA ILE A 31 -8.80 4.50 9.55
C ILE A 31 -8.56 3.76 10.87
N ALA A 32 -8.10 4.45 11.93
CA ALA A 32 -7.87 3.84 13.22
C ALA A 32 -9.19 3.32 13.79
N ARG A 33 -10.27 4.07 13.55
CA ARG A 33 -11.62 3.66 13.91
C ARG A 33 -12.06 2.34 13.26
N LEU A 34 -11.64 2.05 12.03
CA LEU A 34 -11.92 0.77 11.38
C LEU A 34 -11.24 -0.38 12.14
N TYR A 35 -9.98 -0.21 12.55
CA TYR A 35 -9.27 -1.23 13.32
C TYR A 35 -9.87 -1.45 14.71
N GLU A 36 -10.27 -0.39 15.40
CA GLU A 36 -10.99 -0.48 16.68
C GLU A 36 -12.31 -1.24 16.55
N ILE A 37 -13.08 -0.95 15.49
CA ILE A 37 -14.30 -1.69 15.20
C ILE A 37 -13.97 -3.17 14.98
N SER A 38 -12.94 -3.47 14.19
CA SER A 38 -12.48 -4.83 13.94
C SER A 38 -12.13 -5.57 15.24
N GLN A 39 -11.46 -4.91 16.19
CA GLN A 39 -11.18 -5.46 17.52
C GLN A 39 -12.48 -5.75 18.28
N ASN A 40 -13.38 -4.78 18.34
CA ASN A 40 -14.63 -4.91 19.10
C ASN A 40 -15.54 -6.03 18.58
N VAL A 41 -15.53 -6.28 17.27
CA VAL A 41 -16.36 -7.32 16.64
C VAL A 41 -15.61 -8.65 16.44
N GLY A 42 -14.36 -8.74 16.89
CA GLY A 42 -13.57 -9.98 16.82
C GLY A 42 -13.12 -10.39 15.42
N LEU A 43 -12.88 -9.42 14.52
CA LEU A 43 -12.36 -9.66 13.18
C LEU A 43 -10.88 -9.30 13.07
N TRP A 44 -10.14 -10.08 12.30
CA TRP A 44 -8.81 -9.72 11.81
C TRP A 44 -8.90 -8.79 10.60
N CYS A 45 -7.80 -8.09 10.31
CA CYS A 45 -7.68 -7.14 9.21
C CYS A 45 -6.54 -7.52 8.24
N SER A 46 -6.85 -7.47 6.94
CA SER A 46 -5.89 -7.46 5.84
C SER A 46 -5.92 -6.08 5.16
N ALA A 47 -4.90 -5.26 5.45
CA ALA A 47 -4.78 -3.89 4.96
C ALA A 47 -4.15 -3.85 3.57
N ARG A 48 -4.73 -3.09 2.64
CA ARG A 48 -4.26 -2.97 1.24
C ARG A 48 -4.19 -1.49 0.82
N PRO A 49 -3.22 -0.70 1.30
CA PRO A 49 -3.25 0.75 1.12
C PRO A 49 -2.79 1.27 -0.24
N GLY A 50 -2.25 0.43 -1.11
CA GLY A 50 -1.77 0.83 -2.43
C GLY A 50 -0.25 1.03 -2.50
N PRO A 51 0.28 2.08 -3.17
CA PRO A 51 -0.40 3.33 -3.56
C PRO A 51 -1.44 3.23 -4.69
N TYR A 52 -1.35 2.19 -5.52
CA TYR A 52 -2.35 1.85 -6.52
C TYR A 52 -3.24 0.72 -5.99
N ILE A 53 -4.57 0.85 -6.12
CA ILE A 53 -5.53 -0.15 -5.63
C ILE A 53 -6.54 -0.61 -6.68
N ASN A 54 -6.57 0.03 -7.86
CA ASN A 54 -7.60 -0.17 -8.88
C ASN A 54 -9.02 0.09 -8.35
N ALA A 55 -9.66 -0.95 -7.80
CA ALA A 55 -10.93 -0.92 -7.09
C ALA A 55 -12.13 -0.28 -7.82
N GLY A 56 -12.04 -0.06 -9.13
CA GLY A 56 -13.08 0.67 -9.90
C GLY A 56 -13.19 2.15 -9.50
N LEU A 57 -12.15 2.71 -8.86
CA LEU A 57 -12.12 4.09 -8.37
C LEU A 57 -11.41 5.02 -9.37
N ASN A 58 -11.68 6.32 -9.25
CA ASN A 58 -11.00 7.34 -10.04
C ASN A 58 -9.48 7.21 -9.88
N GLY A 59 -8.76 7.21 -11.02
CA GLY A 59 -7.31 7.05 -11.05
C GLY A 59 -6.80 5.73 -10.45
N GLY A 60 -7.66 4.74 -10.22
CA GLY A 60 -7.31 3.51 -9.53
C GLY A 60 -6.89 3.72 -8.07
N GLY A 61 -7.38 4.79 -7.44
CA GLY A 61 -7.05 5.19 -6.07
C GLY A 61 -5.93 6.21 -5.94
N HIS A 62 -5.19 6.52 -7.02
CA HIS A 62 -4.18 7.56 -7.01
C HIS A 62 -4.76 8.92 -6.60
N ALA A 63 -3.95 9.75 -5.95
CA ALA A 63 -4.28 11.15 -5.84
C ALA A 63 -4.15 11.80 -7.23
N LEU A 64 -5.20 12.45 -7.72
CA LEU A 64 -5.24 12.92 -9.12
C LEU A 64 -4.14 13.95 -9.42
N TRP A 65 -3.74 14.77 -8.45
CA TRP A 65 -2.61 15.69 -8.59
C TRP A 65 -1.28 14.97 -8.89
N SER A 66 -1.13 13.70 -8.51
CA SER A 66 0.09 12.92 -8.80
C SER A 66 0.15 12.43 -10.26
N THR A 67 -0.98 12.49 -10.97
CA THR A 67 -1.14 11.96 -12.33
C THR A 67 -1.01 13.01 -13.43
N THR A 68 -0.63 14.25 -13.08
CA THR A 68 -0.43 15.38 -14.01
C THR A 68 0.77 15.22 -14.95
N GLY A 69 1.67 14.28 -14.64
CA GLY A 69 2.95 14.07 -15.33
C GLY A 69 4.14 14.74 -14.64
N GLU A 70 3.91 15.66 -13.69
CA GLU A 70 4.99 16.33 -12.93
C GLU A 70 5.83 15.36 -12.10
N TYR A 71 5.20 14.27 -11.64
CA TYR A 71 5.82 13.21 -10.84
C TYR A 71 6.38 12.06 -11.69
N GLY A 72 6.36 12.20 -13.01
CA GLY A 72 6.78 11.17 -13.96
C GLY A 72 5.69 10.12 -14.21
N THR A 73 6.10 8.98 -14.75
CA THR A 73 5.19 7.86 -15.03
C THR A 73 4.68 7.25 -13.73
N VAL A 74 3.39 6.94 -13.68
CA VAL A 74 2.78 6.24 -12.54
C VAL A 74 3.34 4.82 -12.42
N ARG A 75 3.45 4.32 -11.18
CA ARG A 75 3.92 2.96 -10.87
C ARG A 75 5.30 2.66 -11.48
N ASP A 76 6.19 3.63 -11.39
CA ASP A 76 7.53 3.63 -11.98
C ASP A 76 8.62 3.84 -10.90
N ASN A 77 9.89 3.57 -11.22
CA ASN A 77 11.03 3.71 -10.31
C ASN A 77 11.58 5.15 -10.21
N SER A 78 10.90 6.12 -10.81
CA SER A 78 11.23 7.54 -10.67
C SER A 78 11.23 7.95 -9.20
N THR A 79 12.26 8.70 -8.79
CA THR A 79 12.32 9.29 -7.45
C THR A 79 11.16 10.27 -7.22
N LYS A 80 10.72 10.99 -8.27
CA LYS A 80 9.56 11.88 -8.19
C LYS A 80 8.27 11.12 -7.90
N TRP A 81 8.09 9.94 -8.51
CA TRP A 81 6.93 9.10 -8.25
C TRP A 81 6.95 8.59 -6.81
N THR A 82 8.11 8.12 -6.34
CA THR A 82 8.30 7.72 -4.93
C THR A 82 7.94 8.84 -3.97
N VAL A 83 8.41 10.06 -4.23
CA VAL A 83 8.11 11.24 -3.38
C VAL A 83 6.60 11.51 -3.31
N ALA A 84 5.86 11.33 -4.41
CA ALA A 84 4.44 11.63 -4.47
C ALA A 84 3.62 10.81 -3.46
N TRP A 85 3.77 9.49 -3.44
CA TRP A 85 2.96 8.63 -2.55
C TRP A 85 3.52 8.48 -1.15
N LYS A 86 4.78 8.89 -0.91
CA LYS A 86 5.49 8.62 0.34
C LYS A 86 4.78 9.17 1.58
N LEU A 87 4.32 10.42 1.54
CA LEU A 87 3.68 11.05 2.71
C LEU A 87 2.41 10.28 3.12
N TYR A 88 1.61 9.87 2.13
CA TYR A 88 0.42 9.07 2.34
C TYR A 88 0.72 7.69 2.93
N THR A 89 1.67 6.96 2.34
CA THR A 89 2.03 5.62 2.85
C THR A 89 2.65 5.72 4.23
N ASP A 90 3.50 6.72 4.47
CA ASP A 90 4.13 6.94 5.77
C ASP A 90 3.08 7.12 6.87
N LYS A 91 2.04 7.93 6.63
CA LYS A 91 1.00 8.16 7.62
C LYS A 91 0.07 6.97 7.81
N PHE A 92 -0.29 6.28 6.72
CA PHE A 92 -1.07 5.04 6.80
C PHE A 92 -0.32 3.98 7.62
N ASP A 93 0.97 3.80 7.37
CA ASP A 93 1.83 2.83 8.06
C ASP A 93 1.97 3.17 9.54
N GLU A 94 2.24 4.44 9.88
CA GLU A 94 2.33 4.89 11.27
C GLU A 94 1.07 4.52 12.09
N ILE A 95 -0.12 4.66 11.49
CA ILE A 95 -1.38 4.28 12.12
C ILE A 95 -1.49 2.76 12.19
N THR A 96 -1.31 2.07 11.07
CA THR A 96 -1.49 0.61 10.93
C THR A 96 -0.58 -0.18 11.87
N ALA A 97 0.66 0.27 12.05
CA ALA A 97 1.66 -0.37 12.91
C ALA A 97 1.14 -0.61 14.34
N ARG A 98 0.41 0.36 14.90
CA ARG A 98 -0.16 0.26 16.25
C ARG A 98 -1.26 -0.78 16.40
N TYR A 99 -1.87 -1.19 15.29
CA TYR A 99 -2.98 -2.14 15.26
C TYR A 99 -2.55 -3.51 14.75
N GLN A 100 -1.25 -3.79 14.64
CA GLN A 100 -0.78 -5.10 14.22
C GLN A 100 -0.96 -6.15 15.30
N ALA A 101 -1.13 -7.41 14.89
CA ALA A 101 -1.23 -8.52 15.83
C ALA A 101 0.00 -8.67 16.74
N SER A 102 1.19 -8.26 16.28
CA SER A 102 2.41 -8.18 17.11
C SER A 102 2.34 -7.10 18.20
N GLU A 103 1.50 -6.09 18.01
CA GLU A 103 1.25 -4.97 18.93
C GLU A 103 -0.13 -5.10 19.61
N ASN A 104 -0.61 -6.34 19.80
CA ASN A 104 -1.93 -6.66 20.37
C ASN A 104 -3.15 -6.10 19.59
N GLY A 105 -2.99 -5.79 18.31
CA GLY A 105 -4.06 -5.37 17.42
C GLY A 105 -4.60 -6.47 16.51
N THR A 106 -5.36 -6.09 15.48
CA THR A 106 -6.08 -6.99 14.56
C THR A 106 -5.50 -7.09 13.16
N VAL A 107 -4.48 -6.31 12.81
CA VAL A 107 -3.88 -6.34 11.47
C VAL A 107 -2.89 -7.51 11.38
N VAL A 108 -3.25 -8.49 10.56
CA VAL A 108 -2.47 -9.75 10.37
C VAL A 108 -1.83 -9.83 8.99
N MET A 109 -2.28 -9.02 8.04
CA MET A 109 -1.76 -8.99 6.69
C MET A 109 -1.70 -7.56 6.17
N TYR A 110 -0.65 -7.27 5.40
CA TYR A 110 -0.46 -6.02 4.69
C TYR A 110 -0.09 -6.34 3.24
N GLN A 111 -0.91 -5.90 2.30
CA GLN A 111 -0.63 -6.01 0.88
C GLN A 111 0.06 -4.74 0.38
N ILE A 112 1.21 -4.94 -0.24
CA ILE A 112 1.94 -3.89 -0.93
C ILE A 112 1.49 -3.88 -2.39
N GLU A 113 1.16 -2.70 -2.93
CA GLU A 113 0.72 -2.55 -4.31
C GLU A 113 -0.59 -3.31 -4.61
N ASN A 114 -1.01 -3.33 -5.88
CA ASN A 114 -2.15 -4.10 -6.35
C ASN A 114 -1.97 -4.56 -7.81
N GLU A 115 -2.07 -5.87 -8.04
CA GLU A 115 -2.02 -6.48 -9.38
C GLU A 115 -0.78 -6.02 -10.16
N PHE A 116 0.38 -6.08 -9.51
CA PHE A 116 1.65 -5.63 -10.07
C PHE A 116 2.19 -6.64 -11.11
N ALA A 117 1.60 -6.65 -12.31
CA ALA A 117 1.83 -7.68 -13.32
C ALA A 117 2.96 -7.36 -14.32
N ARG A 118 3.57 -6.17 -14.27
CA ARG A 118 4.57 -5.72 -15.28
C ARG A 118 6.02 -6.12 -14.96
N GLN A 119 6.19 -7.20 -14.20
CA GLN A 119 7.48 -7.66 -13.70
C GLN A 119 8.43 -8.16 -14.82
N TRP A 120 7.89 -8.52 -15.98
CA TRP A 120 8.66 -9.11 -17.08
C TRP A 120 8.55 -8.27 -18.35
N LYS A 121 9.67 -8.09 -19.06
CA LYS A 121 9.69 -7.60 -20.45
C LYS A 121 9.30 -8.73 -21.41
N ASP A 122 9.67 -9.95 -21.08
CA ASP A 122 9.26 -11.19 -21.74
C ASP A 122 8.99 -12.23 -20.66
N ALA A 123 7.72 -12.54 -20.42
CA ALA A 123 7.30 -13.47 -19.36
C ALA A 123 7.70 -14.92 -19.67
N ASN A 124 7.75 -15.31 -20.95
CA ASN A 124 8.13 -16.67 -21.35
C ASN A 124 9.61 -16.93 -21.08
N LYS A 125 10.45 -15.92 -21.34
CA LYS A 125 11.89 -15.99 -21.08
C LYS A 125 12.27 -15.58 -19.66
N LYS A 126 11.28 -15.18 -18.84
CA LYS A 126 11.50 -14.59 -17.51
C LYS A 126 12.55 -13.47 -17.56
N PHE A 127 12.49 -12.63 -18.60
CA PHE A 127 13.40 -11.50 -18.73
C PHE A 127 12.84 -10.31 -17.93
N PRO A 128 13.50 -9.87 -16.85
CA PRO A 128 12.93 -8.93 -15.91
C PRO A 128 12.74 -7.54 -16.53
N ASN A 129 11.66 -6.89 -16.12
CA ASN A 129 11.48 -5.48 -16.34
C ASN A 129 12.19 -4.70 -15.22
N GLU A 130 13.43 -4.30 -15.48
CA GLU A 130 14.30 -3.65 -14.50
C GLU A 130 13.65 -2.44 -13.83
N VAL A 131 12.89 -1.65 -14.58
CA VAL A 131 12.17 -0.50 -14.07
C VAL A 131 11.17 -0.92 -12.98
N GLN A 132 10.37 -1.94 -13.27
CA GLN A 132 9.34 -2.44 -12.36
C GLN A 132 9.96 -3.20 -11.18
N TYR A 133 11.10 -3.86 -11.41
CA TYR A 133 11.90 -4.49 -10.37
C TYR A 133 12.42 -3.48 -9.36
N GLN A 134 12.98 -2.37 -9.83
CA GLN A 134 13.47 -1.30 -8.97
C GLN A 134 12.33 -0.61 -8.22
N TYR A 135 11.20 -0.33 -8.87
CA TYR A 135 10.00 0.20 -8.20
C TYR A 135 9.53 -0.75 -7.09
N GLY A 136 9.43 -2.05 -7.39
CA GLY A 136 9.04 -3.09 -6.43
C GLY A 136 10.00 -3.25 -5.25
N LYS A 137 11.26 -2.82 -5.34
CA LYS A 137 12.21 -2.82 -4.19
C LYS A 137 11.94 -1.70 -3.20
N TYR A 138 11.46 -0.55 -3.67
CA TYR A 138 11.21 0.59 -2.79
C TYR A 138 9.99 0.35 -1.92
N LEU A 139 8.92 -0.24 -2.46
CA LEU A 139 7.64 -0.39 -1.75
C LEU A 139 7.75 -1.16 -0.41
N PRO A 140 8.43 -2.33 -0.32
CA PRO A 140 8.58 -3.05 0.94
C PRO A 140 9.54 -2.37 1.92
N TYR A 141 10.50 -1.58 1.44
CA TYR A 141 11.43 -0.88 2.33
C TYR A 141 10.71 0.15 3.21
N PHE A 142 9.67 0.79 2.68
CA PHE A 142 8.84 1.72 3.43
C PHE A 142 7.86 1.02 4.37
N ALA A 143 7.17 -0.02 3.89
CA ALA A 143 6.22 -0.79 4.69
C ALA A 143 6.90 -1.57 5.84
N ALA A 144 8.06 -2.21 5.58
CA ALA A 144 8.74 -3.10 6.54
C ALA A 144 9.38 -2.37 7.73
N ARG A 145 9.90 -1.15 7.51
CA ARG A 145 10.59 -0.40 8.57
C ARG A 145 9.66 0.06 9.69
N ARG A 146 8.37 0.24 9.41
CA ARG A 146 7.40 0.77 10.38
C ARG A 146 6.40 -0.27 10.85
N ASN A 147 5.97 -1.15 9.95
CA ASN A 147 4.94 -2.12 10.29
C ASN A 147 5.53 -3.46 10.75
N THR A 148 6.79 -3.59 11.19
CA THR A 148 7.42 -4.82 11.75
C THR A 148 7.19 -6.18 11.05
N PHE A 149 6.45 -6.23 9.94
CA PHE A 149 6.07 -7.41 9.21
C PHE A 149 7.35 -7.87 8.54
N PRO A 150 7.89 -9.04 8.90
CA PRO A 150 9.12 -9.51 8.29
C PRO A 150 8.85 -9.69 6.79
N VAL A 151 9.39 -8.79 5.97
CA VAL A 151 9.44 -9.01 4.53
C VAL A 151 10.48 -10.09 4.32
N SER A 152 9.99 -11.32 4.11
CA SER A 152 10.86 -12.45 3.83
C SER A 152 11.79 -12.10 2.66
N PRO A 153 13.12 -12.31 2.78
CA PRO A 153 14.03 -12.20 1.64
C PRO A 153 13.61 -13.08 0.46
N ARG A 154 12.86 -14.17 0.72
CA ARG A 154 12.26 -15.01 -0.33
C ARG A 154 11.10 -14.32 -1.06
N TYR A 155 10.35 -13.40 -0.45
CA TYR A 155 9.27 -12.66 -1.14
C TYR A 155 9.83 -11.83 -2.29
N LEU A 156 10.98 -11.16 -2.07
CA LEU A 156 11.72 -10.44 -3.12
C LEU A 156 12.40 -11.37 -4.14
N GLN A 157 12.56 -12.66 -3.86
CA GLN A 157 13.13 -13.62 -4.81
C GLN A 157 12.07 -14.43 -5.57
N LEU A 158 10.90 -14.68 -4.97
CA LEU A 158 9.82 -15.49 -5.55
C LEU A 158 9.01 -14.73 -6.61
N GLN A 159 8.90 -13.40 -6.50
CA GLN A 159 8.26 -12.59 -7.54
C GLN A 159 9.14 -12.39 -8.79
N TRP A 160 10.43 -12.71 -8.71
CA TRP A 160 11.42 -12.33 -9.72
C TRP A 160 12.28 -13.53 -10.20
N ARG A 161 11.75 -14.76 -10.10
CA ARG A 161 12.38 -16.00 -10.59
C ARG A 161 11.52 -16.81 -11.55
#